data_AF-A0A5C8BKG7-F1
#
_entry.id   AF-A0A5C8BKG7-F1
#
_cell.length_a   1.000
_cell.length_b   1.000
_cell.length_c   1.000
_cell.angle_alpha   90.00
_cell.angle_beta   90.00
_cell.angle_gamma   90.00
#
_symmetry.space_group_name_H-M   'P 1'
#
loop_
_entity.id
_entity.type
_entity.pdbx_description
1 polymer ?
#
loop_
_entity_poly.entity_id
_entity_poly.type
_entity_poly.pdbx_seq_one_letter_code
_entity_poly.pdbx_strand_id
1 'polypeptide(L)'
;MFYVVERSIVVIKPKQPFLDWINNNLAISNETLLDLSNIRIDCNSYLIPEINEIEDGVAYVDEVYEALFQLELASWSEDQNLWPQELSLKMFWEWFDIEISPTLIDLTEDDDSSDNETEELASDTIH
;
A
#
# COMPACT_ATOMS: atom_id res chain seq x y z
N MET A 1 -9.85 11.78 21.49
CA MET A 1 -10.06 10.36 21.85
C MET A 1 -9.37 9.55 20.77
N PHE A 2 -8.62 8.49 21.08
CA PHE A 2 -7.98 7.66 20.04
C PHE A 2 -8.93 6.53 19.65
N TYR A 3 -9.07 6.28 18.34
CA TYR A 3 -9.96 5.24 17.81
C TYR A 3 -9.12 4.14 17.16
N VAL A 4 -9.45 2.89 17.50
CA VAL A 4 -8.91 1.74 16.79
C VAL A 4 -9.72 1.60 15.51
N VAL A 5 -9.02 1.58 14.38
CA VAL A 5 -9.66 1.29 13.09
C VAL A 5 -9.68 -0.22 12.91
N GLU A 6 -10.81 -0.79 12.47
CA GLU A 6 -10.96 -2.22 12.13
C GLU A 6 -10.21 -2.55 10.83
N ARG A 7 -8.93 -2.21 10.75
CA ARG A 7 -8.02 -2.41 9.61
C ARG A 7 -6.62 -2.70 10.11
N SER A 8 -5.89 -3.46 9.31
CA SER A 8 -4.48 -3.77 9.55
C SER A 8 -3.62 -3.16 8.46
N ILE A 9 -2.30 -3.13 8.66
CA ILE A 9 -1.34 -2.59 7.70
C ILE A 9 -0.37 -3.66 7.23
N VAL A 10 -0.07 -3.64 5.94
CA VAL A 10 1.03 -4.36 5.29
C VAL A 10 2.07 -3.34 4.85
N VAL A 11 3.30 -3.50 5.28
CA VAL A 11 4.46 -2.73 4.78
C VAL A 11 5.26 -3.61 3.84
N ILE A 12 5.48 -3.14 2.62
CA ILE A 12 6.25 -3.86 1.60
C ILE A 12 7.70 -3.35 1.62
N LYS A 13 8.65 -4.25 1.87
CA LYS A 13 10.06 -3.92 2.01
C LYS A 13 10.88 -4.52 0.86
N PRO A 14 11.37 -3.69 -0.08
CA PRO A 14 12.05 -4.20 -1.28
C PRO A 14 13.38 -4.92 -1.02
N LYS A 15 13.60 -6.09 -1.61
CA LYS A 15 14.86 -6.86 -1.52
C LYS A 15 15.80 -6.55 -2.68
N GLN A 16 16.98 -7.16 -2.63
CA GLN A 16 18.01 -7.01 -3.66
C GLN A 16 17.51 -7.23 -5.09
N PRO A 17 16.66 -8.24 -5.39
CA PRO A 17 16.18 -8.44 -6.77
C PRO A 17 15.36 -7.26 -7.33
N PHE A 18 14.55 -6.60 -6.50
CA PHE A 18 13.81 -5.41 -6.93
C PHE A 18 14.75 -4.22 -7.15
N LEU A 19 15.74 -4.04 -6.26
CA LEU A 19 16.78 -3.02 -6.46
C LEU A 19 17.56 -3.24 -7.75
N ASP A 20 17.95 -4.49 -8.03
CA ASP A 20 18.66 -4.86 -9.24
C ASP A 20 17.80 -4.52 -10.47
N TRP A 21 16.49 -4.78 -10.41
CA TRP A 21 15.58 -4.38 -11.48
C TRP A 21 15.52 -2.85 -11.64
N ILE A 22 15.38 -2.07 -10.57
CA ILE A 22 15.39 -0.59 -10.62
C ILE A 22 16.67 -0.12 -11.30
N ASN A 23 17.83 -0.55 -10.79
CA ASN A 23 19.12 -0.08 -11.28
C ASN A 23 19.39 -0.50 -12.74
N ASN A 24 18.97 -1.70 -13.15
CA ASN A 24 19.21 -2.17 -14.51
C ASN A 24 18.31 -1.51 -15.56
N ASN A 25 17.10 -1.06 -15.17
CA ASN A 25 16.12 -0.53 -16.13
C ASN A 25 15.98 0.99 -16.08
N LEU A 26 16.24 1.62 -14.92
CA LEU A 26 15.93 3.03 -14.69
C LEU A 26 17.18 3.89 -14.45
N ALA A 27 18.32 3.30 -14.07
CA ALA A 27 19.55 4.09 -13.88
C ALA A 27 20.09 4.57 -15.24
N ILE A 28 20.36 5.86 -15.34
CA ILE A 28 20.90 6.50 -16.55
C ILE A 28 22.43 6.40 -16.56
N SER A 29 23.05 6.36 -15.37
CA SER A 29 24.50 6.24 -15.19
C SER A 29 24.84 5.57 -13.85
N ASN A 30 26.12 5.22 -13.67
CA ASN A 30 26.64 4.67 -12.42
C ASN A 30 26.45 5.61 -11.21
N GLU A 31 26.33 6.92 -11.44
CA GLU A 31 26.11 7.91 -10.37
C GLU A 31 24.66 7.93 -9.87
N THR A 32 23.73 7.37 -10.65
CA THR A 32 22.30 7.27 -10.30
C THR A 32 21.92 5.93 -9.67
N LEU A 33 22.88 5.04 -9.46
CA LEU A 33 22.63 3.74 -8.84
C LEU A 33 22.18 3.93 -7.38
N LEU A 34 21.12 3.22 -7.03
CA LEU A 34 20.60 3.16 -5.67
C LEU A 34 21.18 1.96 -4.93
N ASP A 35 21.17 2.03 -3.60
CA ASP A 35 21.38 0.88 -2.74
C ASP A 35 20.07 0.52 -2.00
N LEU A 36 20.11 -0.58 -1.23
CA LEU A 36 18.93 -1.04 -0.51
C LEU A 36 18.47 -0.06 0.58
N SER A 37 19.39 0.71 1.15
CA SER A 37 19.06 1.70 2.17
C SER A 37 18.29 2.86 1.54
N ASN A 38 18.66 3.26 0.32
CA ASN A 38 17.97 4.31 -0.43
C ASN A 38 16.52 3.95 -0.72
N ILE A 39 16.24 2.71 -1.15
CA ILE A 39 14.87 2.29 -1.53
C ILE A 39 14.04 1.79 -0.34
N ARG A 40 14.65 1.51 0.80
CA ARG A 40 13.94 1.10 2.03
C ARG A 40 13.69 2.26 3.00
N ILE A 41 14.17 3.47 2.70
CA ILE A 41 13.99 4.63 3.59
C ILE A 41 12.51 5.02 3.76
N ASP A 42 11.70 4.81 2.71
CA ASP A 42 10.29 5.13 2.66
C ASP A 42 9.54 3.96 1.99
N CYS A 43 9.35 2.88 2.75
CA CYS A 43 8.65 1.70 2.26
C CYS A 43 7.14 1.97 2.19
N ASN A 44 6.51 1.54 1.10
CA ASN A 44 5.06 1.68 0.95
C ASN A 44 4.31 0.85 2.01
N SER A 45 3.24 1.43 2.51
CA SER A 45 2.34 0.82 3.48
C SER A 45 0.91 0.81 2.92
N TYR A 46 0.23 -0.31 3.06
CA TYR A 46 -1.09 -0.55 2.52
C TYR A 46 -2.05 -0.96 3.63
N LEU A 47 -3.25 -0.39 3.60
CA LEU A 47 -4.35 -0.83 4.45
C LEU A 47 -4.93 -2.13 3.90
N ILE A 48 -5.10 -3.09 4.79
CA ILE A 48 -5.76 -4.37 4.51
C ILE A 48 -6.94 -4.56 5.48
N PRO A 49 -7.85 -5.51 5.21
CA PRO A 49 -8.87 -5.89 6.18
C PRO A 49 -8.27 -6.22 7.56
N GLU A 50 -9.07 -6.11 8.60
CA GLU A 50 -8.65 -6.52 9.94
C GLU A 50 -8.26 -8.01 9.93
N ILE A 51 -7.12 -8.29 10.54
CA ILE A 51 -6.59 -9.63 10.73
C ILE A 51 -6.42 -9.93 12.22
N ASN A 52 -6.59 -11.20 12.59
CA ASN A 52 -6.39 -11.63 13.97
C ASN A 52 -4.96 -12.14 14.18
N GLU A 53 -4.41 -12.83 13.18
CA GLU A 53 -3.08 -13.41 13.20
C GLU A 53 -2.24 -12.92 12.02
N ILE A 54 -0.91 -12.91 12.17
CA ILE A 54 0.01 -12.45 11.11
C ILE A 54 -0.16 -13.32 9.85
N GLU A 55 -0.42 -14.61 10.06
CA GLU A 55 -0.67 -15.61 9.03
C GLU A 55 -1.89 -15.25 8.16
N ASP A 56 -2.94 -14.67 8.74
CA ASP A 56 -4.10 -14.19 7.97
C ASP A 56 -3.71 -13.05 7.03
N GLY A 57 -2.84 -12.15 7.50
CA GLY A 57 -2.31 -11.06 6.68
C GLY A 57 -1.39 -11.56 5.55
N VAL A 58 -0.57 -12.59 5.82
CA VAL A 58 0.24 -13.23 4.78
C VAL A 58 -0.65 -13.90 3.73
N ALA A 59 -1.69 -14.63 4.16
CA ALA A 59 -2.65 -15.25 3.26
C ALA A 59 -3.39 -14.20 2.40
N TYR A 60 -3.78 -13.08 2.99
CA TYR A 60 -4.36 -11.97 2.24
C TYR A 60 -3.38 -11.41 1.20
N VAL A 61 -2.11 -11.22 1.56
CA VAL A 61 -1.07 -10.80 0.61
C VAL A 61 -0.89 -11.81 -0.52
N ASP A 62 -0.96 -13.12 -0.26
CA ASP A 62 -0.92 -14.15 -1.30
C ASP A 62 -2.09 -14.04 -2.29
N GLU A 63 -3.26 -13.55 -1.85
CA GLU A 63 -4.43 -13.34 -2.72
C GLU A 63 -4.31 -12.07 -3.58
N VAL A 64 -3.70 -11.01 -3.05
CA VAL A 64 -3.60 -9.70 -3.72
C VAL A 64 -2.19 -9.36 -4.22
N TYR A 65 -1.25 -10.31 -4.20
CA TYR A 65 0.17 -10.09 -4.47
C TYR A 65 0.41 -9.38 -5.81
N GLU A 66 -0.36 -9.72 -6.84
CA GLU A 66 -0.17 -9.20 -8.18
C GLU A 66 -0.46 -7.69 -8.20
N ALA A 67 -1.53 -7.26 -7.54
CA ALA A 67 -1.88 -5.84 -7.42
C ALA A 67 -0.82 -5.07 -6.62
N LEU A 68 -0.35 -5.64 -5.50
CA LEU A 68 0.72 -5.05 -4.70
C LEU A 68 2.02 -4.92 -5.49
N PHE A 69 2.40 -5.96 -6.26
CA PHE A 69 3.59 -5.92 -7.09
C PHE A 69 3.50 -4.83 -8.17
N GLN A 70 2.34 -4.72 -8.83
CA GLN A 70 2.11 -3.68 -9.83
C GLN A 70 2.18 -2.27 -9.21
N LEU A 71 1.65 -2.07 -8.00
CA LEU A 71 1.74 -0.79 -7.28
C LEU A 71 3.21 -0.44 -6.96
N GLU A 72 4.01 -1.41 -6.50
CA GLU A 72 5.43 -1.20 -6.27
C GLU A 72 6.17 -0.82 -7.57
N LEU A 73 5.95 -1.55 -8.67
CA LEU A 73 6.58 -1.25 -9.97
C LEU A 73 6.16 0.13 -10.49
N ALA A 74 4.87 0.46 -10.37
CA ALA A 74 4.32 1.74 -10.81
C ALA A 74 4.87 2.94 -10.03
N SER A 75 5.25 2.75 -8.76
CA SER A 75 5.89 3.81 -7.99
C SER A 75 7.26 4.24 -8.55
N TRP A 76 7.93 3.37 -9.32
CA TRP A 76 9.23 3.62 -9.93
C TRP A 76 9.16 3.89 -11.43
N SER A 77 8.24 3.25 -12.15
CA SER A 77 8.08 3.45 -13.59
C SER A 77 6.66 3.19 -14.05
N GLU A 78 6.07 4.18 -14.70
CA GLU A 78 4.76 4.05 -15.38
C GLU A 78 4.86 3.23 -16.69
N ASP A 79 6.06 3.04 -17.24
CA ASP A 79 6.25 2.29 -18.49
C ASP A 79 6.24 0.77 -18.23
N GLN A 80 5.06 0.18 -18.44
CA GLN A 80 4.84 -1.27 -18.27
C GLN A 80 5.70 -2.14 -19.19
N ASN A 81 6.32 -1.58 -20.25
CA ASN A 81 7.24 -2.36 -21.09
C ASN A 81 8.55 -2.71 -20.36
N LEU A 82 8.92 -1.94 -19.33
CA LEU A 82 10.09 -2.19 -18.49
C LEU A 82 9.80 -3.19 -17.36
N TRP A 83 8.53 -3.47 -17.11
CA TRP A 83 8.13 -4.36 -16.04
C TRP A 83 8.43 -5.82 -16.40
N PRO A 84 8.63 -6.70 -15.41
CA PRO A 84 8.62 -8.14 -15.65
C PRO A 84 7.31 -8.57 -16.31
N GLN A 85 7.40 -9.33 -17.40
CA GLN A 85 6.23 -9.75 -18.19
C GLN A 85 5.33 -10.76 -17.46
N GLU A 86 5.86 -11.47 -16.47
CA GLU A 86 5.12 -12.41 -15.63
C GLU A 86 5.37 -12.08 -14.16
N LEU A 87 4.31 -11.67 -13.47
CA LEU A 87 4.33 -11.39 -12.03
C LEU A 87 3.78 -12.61 -11.29
N SER A 88 4.69 -13.49 -10.86
CA SER A 88 4.32 -14.68 -10.09
C SER A 88 4.42 -14.44 -8.59
N LEU A 89 3.60 -15.16 -7.81
CA LEU A 89 3.65 -15.10 -6.35
C LEU A 89 5.05 -15.42 -5.80
N LYS A 90 5.73 -16.40 -6.41
CA LYS A 90 7.11 -16.74 -6.05
C LYS A 90 8.05 -15.54 -6.21
N MET A 91 7.95 -14.85 -7.35
CA MET A 91 8.78 -13.68 -7.63
C MET A 91 8.51 -12.56 -6.63
N PHE A 92 7.25 -12.33 -6.28
CA PHE A 92 6.87 -11.37 -5.26
C PHE A 92 7.59 -11.64 -3.92
N TRP A 93 7.56 -12.87 -3.42
CA TRP A 93 8.23 -13.25 -2.16
C TRP A 93 9.77 -13.23 -2.24
N GLU A 94 10.34 -13.44 -3.43
CA GLU A 94 11.77 -13.24 -3.67
C GLU A 94 12.17 -11.76 -3.68
N TRP A 95 11.25 -10.88 -4.08
CA TRP A 95 11.48 -9.46 -4.29
C TRP A 95 11.13 -8.59 -3.09
N PHE A 96 10.27 -9.05 -2.19
CA PHE A 96 9.82 -8.26 -1.06
C PHE A 96 9.84 -9.05 0.26
N ASP A 97 10.17 -8.37 1.35
CA ASP A 97 9.79 -8.78 2.70
C ASP A 97 8.48 -8.07 3.05
N ILE A 98 7.63 -8.76 3.82
CA ILE A 98 6.37 -8.20 4.27
C ILE A 98 6.40 -8.06 5.80
N GLU A 99 6.03 -6.89 6.28
CA GLU A 99 5.76 -6.64 7.69
C GLU A 99 4.28 -6.35 7.88
N ILE A 100 3.65 -7.03 8.83
CA ILE A 100 2.23 -6.92 9.12
C ILE A 100 2.06 -6.27 10.48
N SER A 101 1.25 -5.22 10.51
CA SER A 101 0.81 -4.55 11.72
C SER A 101 -0.70 -4.82 11.91
N PRO A 102 -1.09 -5.75 12.80
CA PRO A 102 -2.50 -6.13 12.98
C PRO A 102 -3.38 -4.98 13.46
N THR A 103 -2.82 -4.05 14.23
CA THR A 103 -3.59 -2.95 14.85
C THR A 103 -3.14 -1.61 14.30
N LEU A 104 -4.10 -0.83 13.82
CA LEU A 104 -3.93 0.57 13.46
C LEU A 104 -4.68 1.46 14.48
N ILE A 105 -3.98 2.45 15.01
CA ILE A 105 -4.54 3.45 15.94
C ILE A 105 -4.53 4.79 15.22
N ASP A 106 -5.72 5.36 15.02
CA ASP A 106 -5.82 6.71 14.52
C ASP A 106 -5.63 7.72 15.65
N LEU A 107 -4.70 8.65 15.42
CA LEU A 107 -4.37 9.73 16.35
C LEU A 107 -4.95 11.07 15.90
N THR A 108 -5.61 11.14 14.74
CA THR A 108 -6.30 12.35 14.31
C THR A 108 -7.54 12.56 15.16
N GLU A 109 -7.80 13.81 15.54
CA GLU A 109 -9.07 14.18 16.14
C GLU A 109 -10.09 14.31 15.01
N ASP A 110 -11.00 13.34 14.90
CA ASP A 110 -12.22 13.49 14.10
C ASP A 110 -13.05 14.62 14.71
N ASP A 111 -12.81 15.85 14.29
CA ASP A 111 -13.72 16.97 14.58
C ASP A 111 -14.85 16.96 13.54
N ASP A 112 -15.51 15.80 13.39
CA ASP A 112 -16.71 15.63 12.56
C ASP A 112 -17.92 16.23 13.28
N SER A 113 -17.89 17.55 13.48
CA SER A 113 -19.10 18.36 13.60
C SER A 113 -19.56 18.80 12.20
N SER A 114 -19.87 17.83 11.35
CA SER A 114 -20.64 18.09 10.13
C SER A 114 -22.05 17.51 10.24
N ASP A 115 -22.76 17.94 11.29
CA ASP A 115 -24.22 17.96 11.31
C ASP A 115 -24.71 18.95 10.23
N ASN A 116 -24.68 18.53 8.96
CA ASN A 116 -25.51 19.13 7.92
C ASN A 116 -26.80 18.29 7.83
N GLU A 117 -27.66 18.45 8.84
CA GLU A 117 -29.08 18.21 8.69
C GLU A 117 -29.62 19.21 7.64
N THR A 118 -29.59 18.84 6.37
CA THR A 118 -30.51 19.45 5.40
C THR A 118 -31.82 18.70 5.52
N GLU A 119 -32.65 19.06 6.49
CA GLU A 119 -34.05 18.66 6.53
C GLU A 119 -34.77 19.32 5.33
N GLU A 120 -35.03 18.52 4.29
CA GLU A 120 -36.09 18.79 3.32
C GLU A 120 -37.46 18.65 4.01
N LEU A 121 -38.03 19.77 4.50
CA LEU A 121 -39.46 19.93 4.81
C LEU A 121 -39.81 21.40 4.46
N ALA A 122 -40.81 21.75 3.63
CA ALA A 122 -42.07 21.08 3.40
C ALA A 122 -42.68 21.42 2.02
N SER A 123 -43.29 20.38 1.46
CA SER A 123 -44.46 20.37 0.59
C SER A 123 -45.44 21.55 0.75
N ASP A 124 -45.75 22.21 -0.36
CA ASP A 124 -47.08 22.65 -0.84
C ASP A 124 -48.23 22.90 0.16
N THR A 125 -48.87 24.09 0.00
CA THR A 125 -50.35 24.34 -0.01
C THR A 125 -50.96 25.30 1.06
N ILE A 126 -51.41 26.48 0.58
CA ILE A 126 -52.59 27.34 0.95
C ILE A 126 -52.64 28.03 2.34
N HIS A 127 -52.51 29.37 2.35
CA HIS A 127 -53.64 30.33 2.40
C HIS A 127 -53.19 31.71 1.90
#